data_AF-A0A9E8SGM0-F1
#
_entry.id   AF-A0A9E8SGM0-F1
#
_cell.length_a   1.000
_cell.length_b   1.000
_cell.length_c   1.000
_cell.angle_alpha   90.00
_cell.angle_beta   90.00
_cell.angle_gamma   90.00
#
_symmetry.space_group_name_H-M   'P 1'
#
loop_
_entity.id
_entity.type
_entity.pdbx_description
1 polymer ?
#
loop_
_entity_poly.entity_id
_entity_poly.type
_entity_poly.pdbx_seq_one_letter_code
_entity_poly.pdbx_strand_id
1 'polypeptide(L)'
;MIKKILFPLCVIFTVGVNAQKEASNWYFGSNAGVHFDTDAGTVTPLSNGALSTEEGCTSISDTDGNLLFYTDGRTVYNANHNVMLNGTGLKGDASSTQSAIIIPKPNNTDIYYIFTVDTPAIDFIDTGFNYFEVDMTLDGGLGGVIDNTGTQLLSNTSEKLSAVLKDCDSQDIWVITFADINGGESNNSFFAYRVTEFGVNPTPVISTFNLNIAEIRGYLKFSPSR
;
A
#
# COMPACT_ATOMS: atom_id res chain seq x y z
N MET A 1 50.59 -2.10 -49.53
CA MET A 1 49.49 -1.38 -48.88
C MET A 1 49.11 -2.12 -47.61
N ILE A 2 49.44 -1.59 -46.43
CA ILE A 2 49.11 -2.21 -45.13
C ILE A 2 47.62 -1.93 -44.85
N LYS A 3 46.78 -2.97 -44.88
CA LYS A 3 45.36 -2.87 -44.48
C LYS A 3 45.32 -2.71 -42.96
N LYS A 4 44.98 -1.51 -42.48
CA LYS A 4 44.69 -1.26 -41.06
C LYS A 4 43.33 -1.90 -40.75
N ILE A 5 43.33 -3.00 -40.01
CA ILE A 5 42.12 -3.62 -39.47
C ILE A 5 41.74 -2.82 -38.22
N LEU A 6 40.67 -2.02 -38.30
CA LEU A 6 40.09 -1.34 -37.14
C LEU A 6 39.21 -2.35 -36.40
N PHE A 7 39.58 -2.71 -35.17
CA PHE A 7 38.68 -3.40 -34.24
C PHE A 7 37.73 -2.37 -33.62
N PRO A 8 36.40 -2.51 -33.73
CA PRO A 8 35.48 -1.63 -33.04
C PRO A 8 35.56 -1.91 -31.53
N LEU A 9 35.92 -0.89 -30.74
CA LEU A 9 35.89 -0.94 -29.29
C LEU A 9 34.42 -0.94 -28.84
N CYS A 10 33.92 -2.10 -28.43
CA CYS A 10 32.58 -2.23 -27.88
C CYS A 10 32.60 -1.79 -26.41
N VAL A 11 32.22 -0.53 -26.13
CA VAL A 11 32.09 -0.01 -24.77
C VAL A 11 30.77 -0.53 -24.20
N ILE A 12 30.85 -1.47 -23.27
CA ILE A 12 29.69 -1.95 -22.50
C ILE A 12 29.43 -0.91 -21.41
N PHE A 13 28.41 -0.07 -21.60
CA PHE A 13 27.87 0.75 -20.52
C PHE A 13 27.04 -0.15 -19.60
N THR A 14 27.50 -0.35 -18.38
CA THR A 14 26.67 -0.92 -17.31
C THR A 14 25.65 0.12 -16.91
N VAL A 15 24.42 -0.03 -17.38
CA VAL A 15 23.27 0.69 -16.80
C VAL A 15 23.03 0.08 -15.41
N GLY A 16 23.23 0.90 -14.37
CA GLY A 16 22.80 0.55 -13.03
C GLY A 16 21.27 0.44 -13.03
N VAL A 17 20.75 -0.72 -12.67
CA VAL A 17 19.33 -0.90 -12.38
C VAL A 17 19.15 -0.51 -10.92
N ASN A 18 18.38 0.55 -10.66
CA ASN A 18 18.03 0.93 -9.30
C ASN A 18 16.98 -0.04 -8.78
N ALA A 19 17.17 -0.55 -7.57
CA ALA A 19 16.09 -1.17 -6.82
C ALA A 19 15.09 -0.08 -6.40
N GLN A 20 13.81 -0.43 -6.36
CA GLN A 20 12.74 0.42 -5.82
C GLN A 20 12.93 0.53 -4.29
N LYS A 21 13.12 1.76 -3.78
CA LYS A 21 13.40 2.06 -2.37
C LYS A 21 12.16 2.43 -1.57
N GLU A 22 10.99 2.41 -2.19
CA GLU A 22 9.70 2.76 -1.56
C GLU A 22 9.33 1.82 -0.42
N ALA A 23 9.96 0.63 -0.35
CA ALA A 23 9.83 -0.33 0.74
C ALA A 23 11.05 -0.35 1.70
N SER A 24 11.85 0.74 1.77
CA SER A 24 13.07 0.77 2.59
C SER A 24 12.79 0.81 4.09
N ASN A 25 11.67 1.39 4.53
CA ASN A 25 11.32 1.52 5.95
C ASN A 25 10.06 0.73 6.27
N TRP A 26 10.14 -0.16 7.25
CA TRP A 26 9.02 -0.97 7.71
C TRP A 26 8.79 -0.65 9.19
N TYR A 27 7.62 -0.15 9.55
CA TYR A 27 7.19 0.05 10.94
C TYR A 27 6.00 -0.86 11.25
N PHE A 28 6.08 -1.60 12.35
CA PHE A 28 5.12 -2.67 12.69
C PHE A 28 5.14 -3.03 14.17
N GLY A 29 4.11 -3.77 14.61
CA GLY A 29 4.06 -4.34 15.95
C GLY A 29 4.11 -3.29 17.05
N SER A 30 4.93 -3.51 18.08
CA SER A 30 5.07 -2.64 19.25
C SER A 30 6.21 -1.63 19.10
N ASN A 31 5.96 -0.50 18.42
CA ASN A 31 6.93 0.58 18.19
C ASN A 31 8.20 0.17 17.43
N ALA A 32 8.18 -1.02 16.81
CA ALA A 32 9.32 -1.60 16.14
C ALA A 32 9.39 -1.17 14.67
N GLY A 33 10.58 -1.25 14.12
CA GLY A 33 10.76 -1.16 12.68
C GLY A 33 12.07 -1.76 12.21
N VAL A 34 12.21 -1.80 10.89
CA VAL A 34 13.40 -2.28 10.19
C VAL A 34 13.66 -1.35 9.01
N HIS A 35 14.92 -0.96 8.82
CA HIS A 35 15.39 -0.23 7.66
C HIS A 35 16.23 -1.16 6.77
N PHE A 36 15.91 -1.17 5.49
CA PHE A 36 16.65 -1.87 4.44
C PHE A 36 17.42 -0.85 3.61
N ASP A 37 18.72 -0.74 3.84
CA ASP A 37 19.60 0.08 3.02
C ASP A 37 20.12 -0.78 1.86
N THR A 38 19.50 -0.59 0.70
CA THR A 38 19.84 -1.35 -0.52
C THR A 38 21.16 -0.90 -1.15
N ASP A 39 21.62 0.33 -0.89
CA ASP A 39 22.89 0.84 -1.41
C ASP A 39 24.07 0.27 -0.61
N ALA A 40 23.94 0.25 0.72
CA ALA A 40 24.92 -0.34 1.62
C ALA A 40 24.80 -1.87 1.75
N GLY A 41 23.67 -2.45 1.31
CA GLY A 41 23.37 -3.87 1.46
C GLY A 41 23.19 -4.29 2.93
N THR A 42 22.61 -3.41 3.75
CA THR A 42 22.49 -3.60 5.21
C THR A 42 21.03 -3.57 5.67
N VAL A 43 20.79 -4.19 6.82
CA VAL A 43 19.48 -4.18 7.49
C VAL A 43 19.69 -3.75 8.93
N THR A 44 18.98 -2.72 9.37
CA THR A 44 19.12 -2.15 10.72
C THR A 44 17.78 -2.10 11.46
N PRO A 45 17.76 -2.39 12.77
CA PRO A 45 16.55 -2.24 13.56
C PRO A 45 16.27 -0.76 13.82
N LEU A 46 14.99 -0.41 13.82
CA LEU A 46 14.45 0.89 14.19
C LEU A 46 13.60 0.73 15.46
N SER A 47 13.75 1.65 16.41
CA SER A 47 13.06 1.61 17.72
C SER A 47 12.32 2.91 18.05
N ASN A 48 12.06 3.72 17.02
CA ASN A 48 11.46 5.05 17.08
C ASN A 48 10.05 5.07 16.48
N GLY A 49 9.45 3.92 16.15
CA GLY A 49 8.09 3.86 15.66
C GLY A 49 7.08 4.32 16.71
N ALA A 50 5.96 4.90 16.27
CA ALA A 50 4.87 5.34 17.15
C ALA A 50 3.66 4.40 17.13
N LEU A 51 3.58 3.51 16.14
CA LEU A 51 2.51 2.53 15.97
C LEU A 51 2.64 1.38 16.99
N SER A 52 1.50 0.94 17.52
CA SER A 52 1.35 -0.26 18.35
C SER A 52 0.15 -1.07 17.88
N THR A 53 0.37 -2.11 17.08
CA THR A 53 -0.68 -2.95 16.48
C THR A 53 -0.41 -4.44 16.71
N GLU A 54 -1.46 -5.26 16.73
CA GLU A 54 -1.35 -6.72 16.88
C GLU A 54 -1.16 -7.42 15.53
N GLU A 55 -1.80 -6.89 14.48
CA GLU A 55 -1.83 -7.56 13.16
C GLU A 55 -1.36 -6.63 12.03
N GLY A 56 -2.30 -5.98 11.35
CA GLY A 56 -2.04 -5.25 10.12
C GLY A 56 -1.32 -3.92 10.32
N CYS A 57 -0.39 -3.64 9.42
CA CYS A 57 0.25 -2.34 9.26
C CYS A 57 0.84 -2.20 7.86
N THR A 58 1.10 -0.97 7.45
CA THR A 58 1.79 -0.66 6.19
C THR A 58 2.65 0.60 6.35
N SER A 59 3.73 0.68 5.59
CA SER A 59 4.65 1.82 5.55
C SER A 59 4.98 2.13 4.09
N ILE A 60 5.24 3.39 3.77
CA ILE A 60 5.71 3.80 2.45
C ILE A 60 6.89 4.78 2.59
N SER A 61 7.89 4.59 1.74
CA SER A 61 9.02 5.50 1.56
C SER A 61 8.96 6.15 0.17
N ASP A 62 9.68 7.24 -0.02
CA ASP A 62 9.85 7.85 -1.34
C ASP A 62 10.83 7.04 -2.22
N THR A 63 11.07 7.54 -3.44
CA THR A 63 11.98 6.92 -4.41
C THR A 63 13.43 6.87 -3.95
N ASP A 64 13.80 7.71 -2.97
CA ASP A 64 15.15 7.76 -2.38
C ASP A 64 15.27 6.88 -1.13
N GLY A 65 14.16 6.31 -0.64
CA GLY A 65 14.10 5.46 0.54
C GLY A 65 13.88 6.20 1.85
N ASN A 66 13.50 7.48 1.80
CA ASN A 66 13.11 8.22 3.00
C ASN A 66 11.68 7.86 3.39
N LEU A 67 11.43 7.65 4.67
CA LEU A 67 10.08 7.38 5.18
C LEU A 67 9.15 8.56 4.86
N LEU A 68 7.97 8.28 4.30
CA LEU A 68 6.91 9.27 4.14
C LEU A 68 5.90 9.15 5.29
N PHE A 69 5.27 7.98 5.43
CA PHE A 69 4.31 7.70 6.49
C PHE A 69 4.02 6.21 6.64
N TYR A 70 3.36 5.85 7.74
CA TYR A 70 2.95 4.49 8.07
C TYR A 70 1.66 4.49 8.91
N THR A 71 0.94 3.38 8.89
CA THR A 71 -0.36 3.27 9.56
C THR A 71 -0.72 1.82 9.88
N ASP A 72 -1.57 1.64 10.90
CA ASP A 72 -2.29 0.42 11.22
C ASP A 72 -3.69 0.36 10.55
N GLY A 73 -4.06 1.38 9.78
CA GLY A 73 -5.39 1.53 9.19
C GLY A 73 -6.36 2.39 10.01
N ARG A 74 -6.01 2.78 11.24
CA ARG A 74 -6.79 3.71 12.11
C ARG A 74 -6.11 5.05 12.29
N THR A 75 -4.79 5.02 12.51
CA THR A 75 -3.96 6.20 12.72
C THR A 75 -2.79 6.22 11.75
N VAL A 76 -2.58 7.35 11.09
CA VAL A 76 -1.47 7.61 10.18
C VAL A 76 -0.41 8.42 10.91
N TYR A 77 0.83 7.94 10.88
CA TYR A 77 1.99 8.62 11.44
C TYR A 77 2.90 9.09 10.31
N ASN A 78 3.34 10.34 10.35
CA ASN A 78 4.23 10.93 9.36
C ASN A 78 5.69 10.51 9.57
N ALA A 79 6.58 11.02 8.71
CA ALA A 79 8.01 10.78 8.73
C ALA A 79 8.71 11.11 10.06
N ASN A 80 8.14 12.04 10.85
CA ASN A 80 8.64 12.43 12.16
C ASN A 80 8.05 11.59 13.31
N HIS A 81 7.32 10.52 13.01
CA HIS A 81 6.61 9.67 13.96
C HIS A 81 5.52 10.38 14.77
N ASN A 82 5.08 11.56 14.31
CA ASN A 82 3.93 12.24 14.86
C ASN A 82 2.68 11.82 14.10
N VAL A 83 1.51 11.92 14.74
CA VAL A 83 0.23 11.75 14.05
C VAL A 83 0.15 12.76 12.90
N MET A 84 -0.10 12.27 11.69
CA MET A 84 -0.24 13.08 10.48
C MET A 84 -1.45 14.02 10.59
N LEU A 85 -1.42 15.15 9.90
CA LEU A 85 -2.58 16.04 9.80
C LEU A 85 -3.82 15.27 9.32
N ASN A 86 -4.91 15.35 10.08
CA ASN A 86 -6.15 14.57 9.89
C ASN A 86 -5.95 13.05 9.84
N GLY A 87 -4.82 12.53 10.34
CA GLY A 87 -4.43 11.13 10.27
C GLY A 87 -5.14 10.21 11.26
N THR A 88 -6.19 10.64 11.95
CA THR A 88 -6.94 9.81 12.91
C THR A 88 -8.36 9.57 12.42
N GLY A 89 -8.96 8.48 12.90
CA GLY A 89 -10.34 8.13 12.58
C GLY A 89 -10.50 7.50 11.20
N LEU A 90 -9.43 6.92 10.65
CA LEU A 90 -9.56 6.07 9.47
C LEU A 90 -10.38 4.82 9.81
N LYS A 91 -10.90 4.20 8.77
CA LYS A 91 -11.93 3.15 8.82
C LYS A 91 -11.33 1.76 8.57
N GLY A 92 -10.31 1.44 9.35
CA GLY A 92 -9.71 0.10 9.40
C GLY A 92 -9.59 -0.39 10.83
N ASP A 93 -9.01 -1.57 11.00
CA ASP A 93 -8.84 -2.17 12.32
C ASP A 93 -7.44 -2.74 12.53
N ALA A 94 -6.85 -2.48 13.70
CA ALA A 94 -5.54 -2.98 14.08
C ALA A 94 -5.48 -4.53 14.22
N SER A 95 -6.65 -5.17 14.39
CA SER A 95 -6.87 -6.61 14.42
C SER A 95 -7.34 -7.17 13.06
N SER A 96 -7.21 -6.39 11.97
CA SER A 96 -7.31 -6.95 10.62
C SER A 96 -5.96 -7.43 10.12
N THR A 97 -5.89 -8.66 9.61
CA THR A 97 -4.64 -9.28 9.14
C THR A 97 -3.95 -8.51 8.02
N GLN A 98 -4.69 -7.79 7.17
CA GLN A 98 -4.14 -6.82 6.21
C GLN A 98 -4.87 -5.46 6.28
N SER A 99 -4.89 -4.87 7.48
CA SER A 99 -5.66 -3.66 7.84
C SER A 99 -5.58 -2.48 6.87
N ALA A 100 -4.44 -2.27 6.20
CA ALA A 100 -4.29 -1.23 5.20
C ALA A 100 -3.23 -1.54 4.14
N ILE A 101 -3.35 -0.87 2.99
CA ILE A 101 -2.31 -0.78 1.97
C ILE A 101 -2.20 0.65 1.45
N ILE A 102 -0.98 1.11 1.22
CA ILE A 102 -0.69 2.44 0.68
C ILE A 102 -0.36 2.32 -0.81
N ILE A 103 -1.03 3.12 -1.64
CA ILE A 103 -0.92 3.09 -3.10
C ILE A 103 -0.56 4.49 -3.61
N PRO A 104 0.59 4.69 -4.26
CA PRO A 104 0.90 5.97 -4.89
C PRO A 104 -0.09 6.23 -6.04
N LYS A 105 -0.48 7.49 -6.21
CA LYS A 105 -1.27 7.88 -7.38
C LYS A 105 -0.37 7.86 -8.62
N PRO A 106 -0.72 7.10 -9.67
CA PRO A 106 0.05 7.12 -10.91
C PRO A 106 0.24 8.54 -11.44
N ASN A 107 1.45 8.85 -11.94
CA ASN A 107 1.84 10.16 -12.47
C ASN A 107 1.73 11.35 -11.48
N ASN A 108 1.66 11.10 -10.17
CA ASN A 108 1.68 12.15 -9.16
C ASN A 108 2.51 11.71 -7.94
N THR A 109 3.60 12.43 -7.67
CA THR A 109 4.56 12.10 -6.60
C THR A 109 4.07 12.47 -5.20
N ASP A 110 3.06 13.34 -5.12
CA ASP A 110 2.64 13.98 -3.88
C ASP A 110 1.37 13.34 -3.31
N ILE A 111 0.61 12.60 -4.12
CA ILE A 111 -0.66 12.00 -3.73
C ILE A 111 -0.55 10.49 -3.53
N TYR A 112 -1.05 10.03 -2.39
CA TYR A 112 -1.14 8.62 -2.03
C TYR A 112 -2.56 8.27 -1.60
N TYR A 113 -2.93 7.01 -1.77
CA TYR A 113 -4.19 6.45 -1.29
C TYR A 113 -3.92 5.44 -0.19
N ILE A 114 -4.64 5.55 0.92
CA ILE A 114 -4.68 4.52 1.95
C ILE A 114 -5.99 3.76 1.76
N PHE A 115 -5.91 2.49 1.39
CA PHE A 115 -7.07 1.61 1.42
C PHE A 115 -7.07 0.85 2.74
N THR A 116 -8.22 0.79 3.40
CA THR A 116 -8.39 0.12 4.69
C THR A 116 -9.44 -0.97 4.61
N VAL A 117 -9.19 -2.07 5.32
CA VAL A 117 -10.19 -3.10 5.63
C VAL A 117 -10.45 -3.07 7.12
N ASP A 118 -11.70 -3.30 7.50
CA ASP A 118 -12.17 -3.27 8.87
C ASP A 118 -12.57 -4.67 9.35
N THR A 119 -12.62 -4.86 10.66
CA THR A 119 -13.17 -6.06 11.30
C THR A 119 -13.85 -5.66 12.61
N PRO A 120 -15.01 -6.23 12.95
CA PRO A 120 -15.72 -5.90 14.19
C PRO A 120 -15.06 -6.46 15.46
N ALA A 121 -13.82 -6.94 15.40
CA ALA A 121 -13.16 -7.69 16.47
C ALA A 121 -12.87 -6.85 17.73
N ILE A 122 -12.54 -5.57 17.57
CA ILE A 122 -12.14 -4.70 18.70
C ILE A 122 -13.34 -3.94 19.29
N ASP A 123 -14.19 -3.35 18.44
CA ASP A 123 -15.25 -2.41 18.87
C ASP A 123 -16.66 -2.76 18.36
N PHE A 124 -16.82 -3.93 17.74
CA PHE A 124 -18.09 -4.42 17.18
C PHE A 124 -18.67 -3.54 16.06
N ILE A 125 -17.84 -2.74 15.40
CA ILE A 125 -18.21 -1.93 14.24
C ILE A 125 -17.50 -2.49 13.01
N ASP A 126 -18.21 -2.61 11.90
CA ASP A 126 -17.62 -2.92 10.60
C ASP A 126 -17.96 -1.80 9.61
N THR A 127 -16.93 -1.08 9.20
CA THR A 127 -16.96 0.02 8.24
C THR A 127 -16.57 -0.45 6.84
N GLY A 128 -16.23 -1.72 6.68
CA GLY A 128 -15.95 -2.39 5.41
C GLY A 128 -14.66 -1.95 4.75
N PHE A 129 -14.70 -1.78 3.43
CA PHE A 129 -13.55 -1.41 2.62
C PHE A 129 -13.63 0.07 2.23
N ASN A 130 -12.63 0.87 2.64
CA ASN A 130 -12.60 2.31 2.40
C ASN A 130 -11.30 2.73 1.73
N TYR A 131 -11.28 3.92 1.13
CA TYR A 131 -10.04 4.60 0.80
C TYR A 131 -10.01 6.06 1.27
N PHE A 132 -8.80 6.56 1.48
CA PHE A 132 -8.48 7.92 1.90
C PHE A 132 -7.40 8.49 1.00
N GLU A 133 -7.45 9.79 0.71
CA GLU A 133 -6.43 10.49 -0.05
C GLU A 133 -5.49 11.25 0.90
N VAL A 134 -4.19 11.06 0.70
CA VAL A 134 -3.10 11.75 1.41
C VAL A 134 -2.39 12.66 0.43
N ASP A 135 -2.22 13.92 0.82
CA ASP A 135 -1.43 14.91 0.09
C ASP A 135 -0.17 15.24 0.89
N MET A 136 0.99 14.88 0.34
CA MET A 136 2.30 15.08 0.97
C MET A 136 2.77 16.53 0.96
N THR A 137 2.12 17.43 0.20
CA THR A 137 2.45 18.87 0.21
C THR A 137 1.93 19.60 1.45
N LEU A 138 1.00 18.97 2.18
CA LEU A 138 0.43 19.52 3.41
C LEU A 138 1.41 19.46 4.58
N ASP A 139 1.10 20.24 5.63
CA ASP A 139 1.85 20.31 6.89
C ASP A 139 3.37 20.49 6.70
N GLY A 140 3.74 21.35 5.74
CA GLY A 140 5.15 21.64 5.45
C GLY A 140 5.94 20.46 4.87
N GLY A 141 5.29 19.54 4.18
CA GLY A 141 5.91 18.34 3.59
C GLY A 141 5.75 17.07 4.43
N LEU A 142 5.09 17.15 5.59
CA LEU A 142 4.81 15.99 6.44
C LEU A 142 3.52 15.27 6.08
N GLY A 143 2.77 15.83 5.15
CA GLY A 143 1.54 15.28 4.60
C GLY A 143 0.32 15.43 5.47
N GLY A 144 -0.84 15.21 4.84
CA GLY A 144 -2.13 15.24 5.51
C GLY A 144 -3.16 14.41 4.77
N VAL A 145 -4.05 13.77 5.54
CA VAL A 145 -5.25 13.15 4.98
C VAL A 145 -6.20 14.27 4.57
N ILE A 146 -6.58 14.32 3.30
CA ILE A 146 -7.41 15.41 2.75
C ILE A 146 -8.79 15.43 3.41
N ASP A 147 -9.40 14.25 3.53
CA ASP A 147 -10.69 14.02 4.17
C ASP A 147 -10.65 12.70 4.95
N ASN A 148 -10.75 12.78 6.28
CA ASN A 148 -10.71 11.62 7.15
C ASN A 148 -12.06 10.92 7.31
N THR A 149 -13.11 11.36 6.61
CA THR A 149 -14.36 10.60 6.54
C THR A 149 -14.27 9.42 5.56
N GLY A 150 -13.36 9.50 4.58
CA GLY A 150 -13.07 8.43 3.62
C GLY A 150 -14.22 8.10 2.66
N THR A 151 -13.90 7.36 1.60
CA THR A 151 -14.89 6.87 0.64
C THR A 151 -15.08 5.36 0.82
N GLN A 152 -16.29 4.95 1.17
CA GLN A 152 -16.64 3.54 1.33
C GLN A 152 -16.87 2.88 -0.04
N LEU A 153 -16.15 1.79 -0.30
CA LEU A 153 -16.21 1.00 -1.52
C LEU A 153 -17.02 -0.28 -1.36
N LEU A 154 -16.96 -0.91 -0.18
CA LEU A 154 -17.80 -2.03 0.24
C LEU A 154 -18.18 -1.86 1.71
N SER A 155 -19.38 -2.31 2.09
CA SER A 155 -19.85 -2.26 3.47
C SER A 155 -19.35 -3.40 4.36
N ASN A 156 -18.81 -4.46 3.76
CA ASN A 156 -18.29 -5.64 4.44
C ASN A 156 -17.24 -6.29 3.52
N THR A 157 -16.16 -6.80 4.11
CA THR A 157 -15.09 -7.48 3.40
C THR A 157 -14.39 -8.48 4.32
N SER A 158 -13.72 -9.47 3.75
CA SER A 158 -12.68 -10.18 4.49
C SER A 158 -11.46 -9.29 4.69
N GLU A 159 -10.55 -9.68 5.58
CA GLU A 159 -9.31 -8.95 5.88
C GLU A 159 -8.23 -9.12 4.81
N LYS A 160 -8.60 -9.64 3.63
CA LYS A 160 -7.70 -9.96 2.52
C LYS A 160 -7.63 -8.77 1.59
N LEU A 161 -6.46 -8.16 1.50
CA LEU A 161 -6.20 -6.96 0.72
C LEU A 161 -4.86 -7.06 0.01
N SER A 162 -4.81 -6.69 -1.25
CA SER A 162 -3.57 -6.68 -2.01
C SER A 162 -3.64 -5.67 -3.14
N ALA A 163 -2.48 -5.36 -3.71
CA ALA A 163 -2.41 -4.55 -4.90
C ALA A 163 -1.32 -5.05 -5.85
N VAL A 164 -1.50 -4.76 -7.14
CA VAL A 164 -0.55 -5.14 -8.18
C VAL A 164 -0.61 -4.14 -9.33
N LEU A 165 0.56 -3.88 -9.93
CA LEU A 165 0.64 -3.11 -11.16
C LEU A 165 -0.15 -3.85 -12.26
N LYS A 166 -1.06 -3.13 -12.92
CA LYS A 166 -1.86 -3.66 -14.02
C LYS A 166 -0.98 -3.94 -15.25
N ASP A 167 -0.21 -2.94 -15.67
CA ASP A 167 0.73 -3.00 -16.77
C ASP A 167 1.74 -1.84 -16.72
N CYS A 168 2.85 -1.98 -17.44
CA CYS A 168 3.93 -1.00 -17.48
C CYS A 168 3.62 0.24 -18.34
N ASP A 169 2.61 0.19 -19.19
CA ASP A 169 2.31 1.28 -20.13
C ASP A 169 1.45 2.36 -19.47
N SER A 170 0.37 1.94 -18.81
CA SER A 170 -0.55 2.82 -18.10
C SER A 170 -0.09 3.16 -16.69
N GLN A 171 0.77 2.32 -16.09
CA GLN A 171 1.16 2.40 -14.68
C GLN A 171 -0.02 2.33 -13.69
N ASP A 172 -1.19 1.88 -14.17
CA ASP A 172 -2.36 1.72 -13.32
C ASP A 172 -2.15 0.59 -12.32
N ILE A 173 -2.85 0.68 -11.19
CA ILE A 173 -2.74 -0.29 -10.10
C ILE A 173 -4.12 -0.91 -9.86
N TRP A 174 -4.16 -2.23 -9.75
CA TRP A 174 -5.31 -2.94 -9.23
C TRP A 174 -5.18 -3.06 -7.72
N VAL A 175 -6.18 -2.58 -6.99
CA VAL A 175 -6.36 -2.84 -5.56
C VAL A 175 -7.50 -3.83 -5.40
N ILE A 176 -7.20 -4.95 -4.75
CA ILE A 176 -8.06 -6.14 -4.78
C ILE A 176 -8.36 -6.56 -3.35
N THR A 177 -9.64 -6.74 -3.07
CA THR A 177 -10.11 -7.33 -1.82
C THR A 177 -11.02 -8.52 -2.10
N PHE A 178 -11.32 -9.31 -1.07
CA PHE A 178 -12.14 -10.52 -1.17
C PHE A 178 -13.34 -10.41 -0.23
N ALA A 179 -14.54 -10.52 -0.78
CA ALA A 179 -15.78 -10.32 -0.04
C ALA A 179 -16.90 -11.21 -0.60
N ASP A 180 -18.06 -11.21 0.07
CA ASP A 180 -19.29 -11.80 -0.45
C ASP A 180 -19.90 -10.88 -1.52
N ILE A 181 -20.33 -11.46 -2.64
CA ILE A 181 -20.92 -10.71 -3.76
C ILE A 181 -22.16 -9.88 -3.39
N ASN A 182 -22.88 -10.27 -2.35
CA ASN A 182 -24.11 -9.61 -1.87
C ASN A 182 -23.90 -8.89 -0.52
N GLY A 183 -22.66 -8.74 -0.05
CA GLY A 183 -22.33 -8.09 1.22
C GLY A 183 -22.59 -8.94 2.48
N GLY A 184 -22.80 -10.25 2.33
CA GLY A 184 -22.89 -11.19 3.45
C GLY A 184 -21.53 -11.63 4.02
N GLU A 185 -21.55 -12.66 4.86
CA GLU A 185 -20.34 -13.22 5.51
C GLU A 185 -19.70 -14.38 4.72
N SER A 186 -20.28 -14.74 3.57
CA SER A 186 -19.89 -15.90 2.78
C SER A 186 -19.02 -15.51 1.58
N ASN A 187 -17.78 -15.11 1.86
CA ASN A 187 -16.89 -14.53 0.85
C ASN A 187 -16.66 -15.47 -0.34
N ASN A 188 -16.92 -14.97 -1.55
CA ASN A 188 -16.88 -15.76 -2.79
C ASN A 188 -16.46 -14.95 -4.04
N SER A 189 -16.08 -13.69 -3.86
CA SER A 189 -15.74 -12.78 -4.96
C SER A 189 -14.50 -11.95 -4.67
N PHE A 190 -13.63 -11.83 -5.67
CA PHE A 190 -12.62 -10.76 -5.69
C PHE A 190 -13.23 -9.50 -6.30
N PHE A 191 -12.97 -8.36 -5.66
CA PHE A 191 -13.34 -7.02 -6.12
C PHE A 191 -12.06 -6.27 -6.44
N ALA A 192 -11.83 -5.96 -7.72
CA ALA A 192 -10.64 -5.26 -8.20
C ALA A 192 -10.97 -3.83 -8.60
N TYR A 193 -10.47 -2.85 -7.84
CA TYR A 193 -10.60 -1.42 -8.07
C TYR A 193 -9.37 -0.90 -8.80
N ARG A 194 -9.58 -0.05 -9.81
CA ARG A 194 -8.48 0.53 -10.60
C ARG A 194 -8.08 1.88 -10.03
N VAL A 195 -6.80 2.07 -9.74
CA VAL A 195 -6.19 3.36 -9.45
C VAL A 195 -5.46 3.81 -10.71
N THR A 196 -5.78 5.02 -11.18
CA THR A 196 -5.19 5.63 -12.38
C THR A 196 -4.66 7.02 -12.04
N GLU A 197 -4.07 7.71 -13.01
CA GLU A 197 -3.67 9.11 -12.85
C GLU A 197 -4.85 10.05 -12.51
N PHE A 198 -6.09 9.65 -12.82
CA PHE A 198 -7.30 10.38 -12.46
C PHE A 198 -7.82 10.04 -11.06
N GLY A 199 -7.20 9.10 -10.35
CA GLY A 199 -7.58 8.63 -9.02
C GLY A 199 -8.21 7.24 -9.00
N VAL A 200 -8.92 6.94 -7.91
CA VAL A 200 -9.58 5.65 -7.67
C VAL A 200 -10.89 5.57 -8.46
N ASN A 201 -11.07 4.52 -9.25
CA ASN A 201 -12.37 4.17 -9.83
C ASN A 201 -13.19 3.37 -8.82
N PRO A 202 -14.35 3.90 -8.33
CA PRO A 202 -15.14 3.21 -7.31
C PRO A 202 -15.96 2.03 -7.85
N THR A 203 -15.96 1.79 -9.16
CA THR A 203 -16.64 0.62 -9.76
C THR A 203 -15.63 -0.51 -9.99
N PRO A 204 -15.73 -1.63 -9.26
CA PRO A 204 -14.78 -2.73 -9.36
C PRO A 204 -15.07 -3.65 -10.55
N VAL A 205 -14.03 -4.33 -11.02
CA VAL A 205 -14.18 -5.58 -11.80
C VAL A 205 -14.35 -6.72 -10.79
N ILE A 206 -15.43 -7.49 -10.93
CA ILE A 206 -15.78 -8.54 -9.98
C ILE A 206 -15.57 -9.92 -10.59
N SER A 207 -14.86 -10.79 -9.87
CA SER A 207 -14.66 -12.20 -10.22
C SER A 207 -15.24 -13.10 -9.13
N THR A 208 -16.32 -13.81 -9.44
CA THR A 208 -17.03 -14.69 -8.51
C THR A 208 -16.71 -16.15 -8.75
N PHE A 209 -16.60 -16.93 -7.67
CA PHE A 209 -16.27 -18.36 -7.71
C PHE A 209 -17.36 -19.20 -7.05
N ASN A 210 -17.47 -20.47 -7.46
CA ASN A 210 -18.33 -21.45 -6.78
C ASN A 210 -17.62 -22.04 -5.54
N LEU A 211 -17.06 -21.16 -4.70
CA LEU A 211 -16.41 -21.49 -3.43
C LEU A 211 -16.77 -20.39 -2.43
N ASN A 212 -17.27 -20.80 -1.26
CA ASN A 212 -17.61 -19.90 -0.17
C ASN A 212 -16.59 -20.07 0.95
N ILE A 213 -16.01 -18.98 1.43
CA ILE A 213 -15.00 -18.96 2.48
C ILE A 213 -15.50 -18.06 3.62
N ALA A 214 -15.83 -18.70 4.75
CA ALA A 214 -16.27 -18.00 5.96
C ALA A 214 -15.10 -17.43 6.79
N GLU A 215 -13.87 -17.93 6.60
CA GLU A 215 -12.69 -17.38 7.28
C GLU A 215 -12.33 -16.02 6.70
N ILE A 216 -12.55 -14.97 7.48
CA ILE A 216 -12.28 -13.58 7.08
C ILE A 216 -10.78 -13.27 7.12
N ARG A 217 -10.02 -13.90 8.01
CA ARG A 217 -8.58 -13.64 8.19
C ARG A 217 -7.74 -14.26 7.09
N GLY A 218 -6.54 -13.72 6.91
CA GLY A 218 -5.51 -14.30 6.05
C GLY A 218 -4.96 -13.30 5.06
N TYR A 219 -4.08 -13.78 4.18
CA TYR A 219 -3.29 -12.91 3.31
C TYR A 219 -3.59 -13.16 1.83
N LEU A 220 -3.76 -12.07 1.10
CA LEU A 220 -3.78 -12.02 -0.35
C LEU A 220 -2.51 -11.36 -0.86
N LYS A 221 -1.80 -12.04 -1.76
CA LYS A 221 -0.57 -11.55 -2.39
C LYS A 221 -0.64 -11.82 -3.88
N PHE A 222 -0.34 -10.80 -4.66
CA PHE A 222 -0.14 -10.89 -6.09
C PHE A 222 1.29 -10.49 -6.43
N SER A 223 1.80 -11.01 -7.53
CA SER A 223 3.04 -10.55 -8.15
C SER A 223 2.75 -10.22 -9.60
N PRO A 224 3.33 -9.13 -10.16
CA PRO A 224 3.31 -8.92 -11.59
C PRO A 224 3.89 -10.13 -12.32
N SER A 225 3.33 -10.46 -13.47
CA SER A 225 3.97 -11.40 -14.41
C SER A 225 5.31 -10.81 -14.83
N ARG A 226 6.40 -11.54 -14.58
CA ARG A 226 7.74 -11.16 -15.07
C ARG A 226 7.87 -11.39 -16.57
#